data_AF-A0A9E3SYJ7-F1
#
_entry.id   AF-A0A9E3SYJ7-F1
#
_cell.length_a   1.000
_cell.length_b   1.000
_cell.length_c   1.000
_cell.angle_alpha   90.00
_cell.angle_beta   90.00
_cell.angle_gamma   90.00
#
_symmetry.space_group_name_H-M   'P 1'
#
loop_
_entity.id
_entity.type
_entity.pdbx_description
1 polymer ?
#
loop_
_entity_poly.entity_id
_entity_poly.type
_entity_poly.pdbx_seq_one_letter_code
_entity_poly.pdbx_strand_id
1 'polypeptide(L)'
;MALPESPTGITRFYDEVWDAITKGVLKQDSAIIRLWVGRTLWYGLLLNSRIVFVFRGRKMLIIQDRENADFLLTSTNPMRKRRVYGRIRLNVAVERAMMKRDSFEKYVRWKGQEEALSQVTPTLWQRLPRVVRIVLIAIGGVILLYVVFITIGVIGLLIQYS
;
A
#
# COMPACT_ATOMS: atom_id res chain seq x y z
N MET A 1 1.42 -24.54 -6.27
CA MET A 1 0.64 -24.67 -7.51
C MET A 1 1.64 -24.86 -8.65
N ALA A 2 1.55 -25.98 -9.37
CA ALA A 2 2.39 -26.22 -10.54
C ALA A 2 1.94 -25.29 -11.69
N LEU A 3 2.88 -24.87 -12.55
CA LEU A 3 2.50 -24.10 -13.73
C LEU A 3 1.84 -25.05 -14.73
N PRO A 4 0.77 -24.61 -15.41
CA PRO A 4 0.21 -25.39 -16.49
C PRO A 4 1.20 -25.47 -17.66
N GLU A 5 1.42 -26.68 -18.17
CA GLU A 5 2.33 -26.95 -19.30
C GLU A 5 1.63 -26.84 -20.66
N SER A 6 0.30 -26.85 -20.67
CA SER A 6 -0.50 -26.76 -21.90
C SER A 6 -1.07 -25.36 -22.13
N PRO A 7 -1.23 -24.92 -23.40
CA PRO A 7 -1.83 -23.62 -23.73
C PRO A 7 -3.22 -23.43 -23.11
N THR A 8 -4.03 -24.50 -23.07
CA THR A 8 -5.36 -24.53 -22.45
C THR A 8 -5.29 -24.42 -20.93
N GLY A 9 -4.32 -25.09 -20.29
CA GLY A 9 -4.08 -24.99 -18.86
C GLY A 9 -3.61 -23.59 -18.45
N ILE A 10 -2.81 -22.93 -19.29
CA ILE A 10 -2.34 -21.56 -19.08
C ILE A 10 -3.51 -20.58 -19.04
N THR A 11 -4.43 -20.65 -20.02
CA THR A 11 -5.65 -19.81 -20.01
C THR A 11 -6.52 -20.06 -18.79
N ARG A 12 -6.74 -21.31 -18.41
CA ARG A 12 -7.56 -21.64 -17.25
C ARG A 12 -6.94 -21.15 -15.95
N PHE A 13 -5.63 -21.31 -15.80
CA PHE A 13 -4.88 -20.76 -14.66
C PHE A 13 -4.96 -19.22 -14.61
N TYR A 14 -4.91 -18.54 -15.76
CA TYR A 14 -5.11 -17.09 -15.81
C TYR A 14 -6.51 -16.70 -15.34
N ASP A 15 -7.54 -17.38 -15.82
CA ASP A 15 -8.92 -17.10 -15.45
C ASP A 15 -9.13 -17.40 -13.95
N GLU A 16 -8.56 -18.47 -13.43
CA GLU A 16 -8.62 -18.82 -12.00
C GLU A 16 -7.90 -17.79 -11.11
N VAL A 17 -6.68 -17.38 -11.47
CA VAL A 17 -5.93 -16.34 -10.73
C VAL A 17 -6.63 -14.99 -10.82
N TRP A 18 -7.12 -14.62 -12.01
CA TRP A 18 -7.84 -13.37 -12.24
C TRP A 18 -9.16 -13.34 -11.47
N ASP A 19 -9.95 -14.40 -11.58
CA ASP A 19 -11.23 -14.54 -10.90
C ASP A 19 -11.03 -14.51 -9.39
N ALA A 20 -10.01 -15.20 -8.88
CA ALA A 20 -9.66 -15.19 -7.46
C ALA A 20 -9.15 -13.81 -6.96
N ILE A 21 -8.45 -13.03 -7.80
CA ILE A 21 -8.11 -11.63 -7.51
C ILE A 21 -9.37 -10.76 -7.49
N THR A 22 -10.26 -10.89 -8.49
CA THR A 22 -11.44 -10.03 -8.62
C THR A 22 -12.52 -10.32 -7.59
N LYS A 23 -12.74 -11.59 -7.25
CA LYS A 23 -13.69 -12.03 -6.23
C LYS A 23 -13.14 -11.89 -4.81
N GLY A 24 -11.85 -11.56 -4.67
CA GLY A 24 -11.19 -11.44 -3.36
C GLY A 24 -11.12 -12.77 -2.59
N VAL A 25 -11.24 -13.90 -3.30
CA VAL A 25 -11.34 -15.26 -2.75
C VAL A 25 -9.96 -15.79 -2.34
N LEU A 26 -8.88 -15.32 -2.96
CA LEU A 26 -7.52 -15.60 -2.51
C LEU A 26 -7.27 -14.90 -1.16
N LYS A 27 -7.64 -15.59 -0.07
CA LYS A 27 -7.21 -15.33 1.29
C LYS A 27 -6.76 -16.62 1.94
N GLN A 28 -5.45 -16.76 2.06
CA GLN A 28 -4.89 -17.17 3.36
C GLN A 28 -3.49 -16.58 3.55
N ASP A 29 -2.71 -16.37 2.47
CA ASP A 29 -1.40 -15.69 2.57
C ASP A 29 -0.99 -14.74 1.45
N SER A 30 -1.85 -14.57 0.46
CA SER A 30 -1.67 -13.75 -0.74
C SER A 30 -1.50 -12.25 -0.46
N ALA A 31 -0.31 -11.72 -0.73
CA ALA A 31 -0.07 -10.28 -0.79
C ALA A 31 -0.44 -9.74 -2.18
N ILE A 32 -1.29 -8.72 -2.24
CA ILE A 32 -1.69 -8.07 -3.49
C ILE A 32 -0.76 -6.90 -3.77
N ILE A 33 -0.13 -6.94 -4.94
CA ILE A 33 0.72 -5.87 -5.47
C ILE A 33 -0.05 -5.22 -6.62
N ARG A 34 -0.01 -3.90 -6.71
CA ARG A 34 -0.54 -3.16 -7.85
C ARG A 34 0.62 -2.62 -8.66
N LEU A 35 0.57 -2.83 -9.96
CA LEU A 35 1.63 -2.48 -10.88
C LEU A 35 1.07 -1.60 -11.99
N TRP A 36 1.75 -0.51 -12.31
CA TRP A 36 1.41 0.37 -13.43
C TRP A 36 2.47 0.21 -14.50
N VAL A 37 2.07 -0.35 -15.64
CA VAL A 37 2.87 -0.41 -16.87
C VAL A 37 2.30 0.65 -17.81
N GLY A 38 3.02 1.77 -17.97
CA GLY A 38 2.48 2.95 -18.64
C GLY A 38 1.20 3.50 -17.95
N ARG A 39 0.06 3.53 -18.67
CA ARG A 39 -1.25 3.98 -18.14
C ARG A 39 -2.12 2.84 -17.60
N THR A 40 -1.57 1.64 -17.58
CA THR A 40 -2.33 0.40 -17.45
C THR A 40 -2.11 -0.22 -16.07
N LEU A 41 -3.21 -0.58 -15.38
CA LEU A 41 -3.14 -1.20 -14.05
C LEU A 41 -3.13 -2.74 -14.14
N TRP A 42 -2.14 -3.33 -13.50
CA TRP A 42 -1.91 -4.75 -13.36
C TRP A 42 -2.05 -5.17 -11.90
N TYR A 43 -2.52 -6.41 -11.70
CA TYR A 43 -2.72 -7.00 -10.39
C TYR A 43 -1.71 -8.12 -10.17
N GLY A 44 -0.88 -7.93 -9.16
CA GLY A 44 0.20 -8.82 -8.76
C GLY A 44 -0.19 -9.67 -7.56
N LEU A 45 0.24 -10.92 -7.57
CA LEU A 45 0.08 -11.90 -6.49
C LEU A 45 1.46 -12.44 -6.10
N LEU A 46 1.81 -12.29 -4.82
CA LEU A 46 3.00 -12.93 -4.25
C LEU A 46 2.68 -14.38 -3.88
N LEU A 47 3.45 -15.32 -4.43
CA LEU A 47 3.42 -16.76 -4.15
C LEU A 47 4.76 -17.20 -3.53
N ASN A 48 4.83 -18.40 -2.97
CA ASN A 48 5.98 -18.88 -2.19
C ASN A 48 7.35 -18.75 -2.90
N SER A 49 7.42 -18.94 -4.21
CA SER A 49 8.67 -18.86 -4.98
C SER A 49 8.63 -17.84 -6.13
N ARG A 50 7.48 -17.18 -6.35
CA ARG A 50 7.23 -16.40 -7.56
C ARG A 50 6.30 -15.23 -7.31
N ILE A 51 6.37 -14.24 -8.17
CA ILE A 51 5.37 -13.18 -8.28
C ILE A 51 4.67 -13.29 -9.63
N VAL A 52 3.35 -13.11 -9.62
CA VAL A 52 2.50 -13.27 -10.80
C VAL A 52 1.71 -11.99 -11.04
N PHE A 53 1.84 -11.37 -12.22
CA PHE A 53 1.10 -10.18 -12.60
C PHE A 53 0.12 -10.46 -13.75
N VAL A 54 -1.13 -10.08 -13.56
CA VAL A 54 -2.21 -10.22 -14.56
C VAL A 54 -2.70 -8.83 -14.99
N PHE A 55 -2.86 -8.63 -16.30
CA PHE A 55 -3.51 -7.45 -16.87
C PHE A 55 -4.99 -7.70 -17.20
N ARG A 56 -5.86 -6.75 -16.84
CA ARG A 56 -7.28 -6.78 -17.22
C ARG A 56 -7.47 -6.38 -18.68
N GLY A 57 -7.78 -7.36 -19.53
CA GLY A 57 -8.26 -7.12 -20.90
C GLY A 57 -7.35 -7.67 -22.00
N ARG A 58 -6.11 -8.05 -21.69
CA ARG A 58 -5.26 -8.87 -22.56
C ARG A 58 -4.56 -9.91 -21.70
N LYS A 59 -4.59 -11.18 -22.14
CA LYS A 59 -4.14 -12.40 -21.44
C LYS A 59 -2.64 -12.46 -21.13
N MET A 60 -2.01 -11.34 -20.81
CA MET A 60 -0.59 -11.27 -20.53
C MET A 60 -0.37 -11.52 -19.04
N LEU A 61 0.25 -12.66 -18.75
CA LEU A 61 0.75 -12.99 -17.43
C LEU A 61 2.25 -12.82 -17.43
N ILE A 62 2.75 -12.09 -16.45
CA ILE A 62 4.19 -12.06 -16.18
C ILE A 62 4.42 -12.86 -14.91
N ILE A 63 5.23 -13.90 -15.02
CA ILE A 63 5.72 -14.69 -13.89
C ILE A 63 7.19 -14.38 -13.72
N GLN A 64 7.58 -14.03 -12.51
CA GLN A 64 8.97 -13.76 -12.21
C GLN A 64 9.37 -14.51 -10.94
N ASP A 65 10.49 -15.19 -11.01
CA ASP A 65 11.02 -15.96 -9.88
C ASP A 65 11.58 -15.06 -8.79
N ARG A 66 11.74 -15.66 -7.60
CA ARG A 66 12.27 -14.99 -6.40
C ARG A 66 13.56 -14.24 -6.63
N GLU A 67 14.49 -14.78 -7.41
CA GLU A 67 15.80 -14.16 -7.61
C GLU A 67 15.72 -12.93 -8.51
N ASN A 68 14.78 -12.92 -9.45
CA ASN A 68 14.71 -11.91 -10.51
C ASN A 68 13.77 -10.75 -10.19
N ALA A 69 12.81 -10.94 -9.28
CA ALA A 69 11.80 -9.92 -8.97
C ALA A 69 12.29 -8.96 -7.88
N ASP A 70 12.66 -7.72 -8.23
CA ASP A 70 13.11 -6.73 -7.25
C ASP A 70 12.19 -5.53 -7.15
N PHE A 71 11.77 -5.20 -5.93
CA PHE A 71 11.03 -4.00 -5.59
C PHE A 71 11.96 -2.96 -4.96
N LEU A 72 12.19 -1.87 -5.68
CA LEU A 72 12.99 -0.72 -5.28
C LEU A 72 12.08 0.34 -4.66
N LEU A 73 12.32 0.68 -3.40
CA LEU A 73 11.63 1.78 -2.72
C LEU A 73 11.96 3.10 -3.42
N THR A 74 10.94 3.82 -3.88
CA THR A 74 11.12 5.16 -4.48
C THR A 74 10.78 6.32 -3.55
N SER A 75 10.13 6.04 -2.42
CA SER A 75 9.85 7.04 -1.39
C SER A 75 9.85 6.37 -0.02
N THR A 76 10.72 6.83 0.87
CA THR A 76 10.74 6.46 2.29
C THR A 76 9.58 7.08 3.06
N ASN A 77 9.00 8.17 2.54
CA ASN A 77 7.80 8.77 3.09
C ASN A 77 6.56 7.95 2.70
N PRO A 78 5.80 7.39 3.66
CA PRO A 78 4.52 6.74 3.39
C PRO A 78 3.49 7.80 3.01
N MET A 79 3.48 8.21 1.74
CA MET A 79 2.50 9.15 1.20
C MET A 79 1.12 8.50 1.17
N ARG A 80 0.30 8.86 2.17
CA ARG A 80 -1.11 8.52 2.37
C ARG A 80 -1.42 7.02 2.53
N LYS A 81 -1.99 6.69 3.70
CA LYS A 81 -2.83 5.50 3.95
C LYS A 81 -2.12 4.12 3.87
N ARG A 82 -1.05 3.90 4.65
CA ARG A 82 -0.42 2.55 4.82
C ARG A 82 -0.05 1.88 3.49
N ARG A 83 0.37 2.66 2.50
CA ARG A 83 0.81 2.17 1.18
C ARG A 83 2.28 2.50 0.98
N VAL A 84 2.98 1.58 0.34
CA VAL A 84 4.40 1.69 -0.01
C VAL A 84 4.46 1.84 -1.53
N TYR A 85 5.18 2.88 -1.98
CA TYR A 85 5.37 3.19 -3.38
C TYR A 85 6.81 2.88 -3.77
N GLY A 86 6.96 2.19 -4.88
CA GLY A 86 8.24 1.74 -5.39
C GLY A 86 8.25 1.61 -6.89
N ARG A 87 9.32 1.03 -7.38
CA ARG A 87 9.42 0.47 -8.71
C ARG A 87 9.68 -1.02 -8.60
N ILE A 88 9.10 -1.81 -9.48
CA ILE A 88 9.42 -3.23 -9.59
C ILE A 88 10.16 -3.47 -10.91
N ARG A 89 11.24 -4.25 -10.85
CA ARG A 89 11.94 -4.71 -12.05
C ARG A 89 11.27 -5.97 -12.57
N LEU A 90 10.71 -5.89 -13.77
CA LEU A 90 10.14 -7.00 -14.53
C LEU A 90 11.06 -7.29 -15.70
N ASN A 91 11.85 -8.36 -15.60
CA ASN A 91 12.91 -8.67 -16.54
C ASN A 91 13.86 -7.46 -16.72
N VAL A 92 13.78 -6.79 -17.88
CA VAL A 92 14.62 -5.63 -18.24
C VAL A 92 13.93 -4.28 -17.93
N ALA A 93 12.61 -4.27 -17.73
CA ALA A 93 11.83 -3.06 -17.54
C ALA A 93 11.66 -2.72 -16.05
N VAL A 94 11.67 -1.43 -15.72
CA VAL A 94 11.45 -0.94 -14.36
C VAL A 94 10.15 -0.14 -14.33
N GLU A 95 9.16 -0.65 -13.61
CA GLU A 95 7.79 -0.16 -13.66
C GLU A 95 7.30 0.33 -12.30
N ARG A 96 6.33 1.26 -12.29
CA ARG A 96 5.83 1.83 -11.04
C ARG A 96 4.95 0.82 -10.32
N ALA A 97 5.17 0.64 -9.02
CA ALA A 97 4.41 -0.31 -8.22
C ALA A 97 3.98 0.28 -6.89
N MET A 98 2.85 -0.22 -6.39
CA MET A 98 2.29 0.14 -5.10
C MET A 98 1.79 -1.12 -4.40
N MET A 99 2.08 -1.24 -3.11
CA MET A 99 1.53 -2.29 -2.27
C MET A 99 1.10 -1.76 -0.92
N LYS A 100 0.28 -2.53 -0.21
CA LYS A 100 -0.02 -2.23 1.20
C LYS A 100 1.23 -2.47 2.04
N ARG A 101 1.35 -1.78 3.18
CA ARG A 101 2.43 -2.00 4.14
C ARG A 101 2.57 -3.48 4.51
N ASP A 102 1.48 -4.14 4.88
CA ASP A 102 1.50 -5.56 5.28
C ASP A 102 1.98 -6.48 4.14
N SER A 103 1.65 -6.13 2.88
CA SER A 103 2.13 -6.83 1.68
C SER A 103 3.62 -6.59 1.44
N PHE A 104 4.09 -5.37 1.72
CA PHE A 104 5.52 -5.03 1.69
C PHE A 104 6.29 -5.76 2.78
N GLU A 105 5.73 -5.88 3.98
CA GLU A 105 6.31 -6.66 5.08
C GLU A 105 6.49 -8.13 4.70
N LYS A 106 5.46 -8.74 4.10
CA LYS A 106 5.56 -10.09 3.55
C LYS A 106 6.62 -10.21 2.45
N TYR A 107 6.65 -9.27 1.51
CA TYR A 107 7.63 -9.25 0.42
C TYR A 107 9.08 -9.14 0.94
N VAL A 108 9.33 -8.22 1.88
CA VAL A 108 10.66 -8.00 2.45
C VAL A 108 11.15 -9.21 3.22
N ARG A 109 10.29 -9.83 4.05
CA ARG A 109 10.60 -11.10 4.72
C ARG A 109 10.90 -12.22 3.72
N TRP A 110 10.12 -12.31 2.64
CA TRP A 110 10.35 -13.26 1.57
C TRP A 110 11.69 -13.04 0.85
N LYS A 111 12.15 -11.79 0.72
CA LYS A 111 13.47 -11.46 0.16
C LYS A 111 14.63 -11.51 1.17
N GLY A 112 14.34 -11.61 2.46
CA GLY A 112 15.35 -11.53 3.52
C GLY A 112 15.98 -10.13 3.68
N GLN A 113 15.30 -9.06 3.24
CA GLN A 113 15.84 -7.69 3.20
C GLN A 113 15.29 -6.82 4.34
N GLU A 114 15.32 -7.31 5.58
CA GLU A 114 14.59 -6.69 6.70
C GLU A 114 14.99 -5.24 6.99
N GLU A 115 16.19 -4.82 6.62
CA GLU A 115 16.65 -3.44 6.71
C GLU A 115 15.73 -2.46 5.96
N ALA A 116 15.15 -2.87 4.83
CA ALA A 116 14.23 -2.05 4.03
C ALA A 116 12.91 -1.73 4.77
N LEU A 117 12.54 -2.52 5.80
CA LEU A 117 11.36 -2.25 6.63
C LEU A 117 11.53 -1.02 7.52
N SER A 118 12.75 -0.81 8.02
CA SER A 118 13.07 0.29 8.93
C SER A 118 12.89 1.66 8.25
N GLN A 119 13.13 1.70 6.93
CA GLN A 119 12.98 2.90 6.10
C GLN A 119 11.51 3.29 5.85
N VAL A 120 10.57 2.37 6.09
CA VAL A 120 9.13 2.58 5.94
C VAL A 120 8.50 2.66 7.33
N THR A 121 8.98 3.58 8.16
CA THR A 121 8.38 3.83 9.47
C THR A 121 7.12 4.71 9.31
N PRO A 122 5.96 4.27 9.83
CA PRO A 122 4.77 5.10 9.80
C PRO A 122 4.92 6.20 10.85
N THR A 123 4.55 7.43 10.50
CA THR A 123 4.54 8.54 11.46
C THR A 123 3.65 8.20 12.67
N LEU A 124 3.96 8.72 13.86
CA LEU A 124 3.18 8.50 15.09
C LEU A 124 1.67 8.74 14.88
N TRP A 125 1.32 9.77 14.12
CA TRP A 125 -0.04 10.10 13.68
C TRP A 125 -0.73 8.98 12.88
N GLN A 126 0.01 8.21 12.10
CA GLN A 126 -0.52 7.10 11.31
C GLN A 126 -0.71 5.82 12.14
N ARG A 127 0.05 5.67 13.24
CA ARG A 127 -0.07 4.55 14.19
C ARG A 127 -1.30 4.68 15.09
N LEU A 128 -1.71 5.90 15.44
CA LEU A 128 -2.84 6.14 16.34
C LEU A 128 -4.17 5.58 15.77
N PRO A 129 -5.00 4.90 16.58
CA PRO A 129 -6.35 4.48 16.18
C PRO A 129 -7.19 5.68 15.71
N ARG A 130 -8.16 5.46 14.81
CA ARG A 130 -9.04 6.53 14.33
C ARG A 130 -9.74 7.26 15.48
N VAL A 131 -10.21 6.50 16.47
CA VAL A 131 -10.88 7.03 17.66
C VAL A 131 -9.98 8.03 18.38
N VAL A 132 -8.72 7.66 18.65
CA VAL A 132 -7.78 8.55 19.36
C VAL A 132 -7.47 9.82 18.56
N ARG A 133 -7.36 9.72 17.23
CA ARG A 133 -7.17 10.92 16.38
C ARG A 133 -8.36 11.86 16.45
N ILE A 134 -9.58 11.33 16.41
CA ILE A 134 -10.81 12.12 16.53
C ILE A 134 -10.86 12.80 17.90
N VAL A 135 -10.55 12.06 18.97
CA VAL A 135 -10.49 12.61 20.34
C VAL A 135 -9.46 13.72 20.45
N LEU A 136 -8.24 13.54 19.92
CA LEU A 136 -7.21 14.58 19.93
C LEU A 136 -7.63 15.84 19.16
N ILE A 137 -8.28 15.68 18.01
CA ILE A 137 -8.82 16.81 17.24
C ILE A 137 -9.94 17.52 18.02
N ALA A 138 -10.82 16.77 18.69
CA ALA A 138 -11.89 17.33 19.50
C ALA A 138 -11.35 18.13 20.69
N ILE A 139 -10.39 17.56 21.44
CA ILE A 139 -9.73 18.25 22.56
C ILE A 139 -9.02 19.53 22.07
N GLY A 140 -8.26 19.43 20.99
CA GLY A 140 -7.61 20.60 20.39
C GLY A 140 -8.60 21.69 19.97
N GLY A 141 -9.75 21.29 19.40
CA GLY A 141 -10.84 22.20 19.05
C GLY A 141 -11.48 22.89 20.26
N VAL A 142 -11.70 22.17 21.36
CA VAL A 142 -12.25 22.73 22.60
C VAL A 142 -11.27 23.74 23.23
N ILE A 143 -9.98 23.41 23.28
CA ILE A 143 -8.94 24.32 23.80
C ILE A 143 -8.90 25.59 22.93
N LEU A 144 -8.94 25.45 21.61
CA LEU A 144 -8.94 26.59 20.69
C LEU A 144 -10.16 27.50 20.92
N LEU A 145 -11.35 26.92 21.04
CA LEU A 145 -12.58 27.68 21.33
C LEU A 145 -12.50 28.40 22.67
N TYR A 146 -11.96 27.75 23.70
CA TYR A 146 -11.78 28.34 25.02
C TYR A 146 -10.85 29.57 24.98
N VAL A 147 -9.73 29.45 24.28
CA VAL A 147 -8.79 30.57 24.08
C VAL A 147 -9.47 31.73 23.35
N VAL A 148 -10.24 31.44 22.29
CA VAL A 148 -10.99 32.47 21.55
C VAL A 148 -11.99 33.19 22.46
N PHE A 149 -12.76 32.45 23.26
CA PHE A 149 -13.72 33.03 24.20
C PHE A 149 -13.06 33.93 25.25
N ILE A 150 -11.95 33.49 25.85
CA ILE A 150 -11.19 34.32 26.79
C ILE A 150 -10.70 35.60 26.11
N THR A 151 -10.13 35.47 24.91
CA THR A 151 -9.56 36.61 24.18
C THR A 151 -10.64 37.65 23.88
N ILE A 152 -11.81 37.21 23.43
CA ILE A 152 -12.97 38.10 23.20
C ILE A 152 -13.43 38.75 24.51
N GLY A 153 -13.51 37.99 25.61
CA GLY A 153 -13.90 38.52 26.91
C GLY A 153 -12.93 39.59 27.44
N VAL A 154 -11.63 39.36 27.32
CA VAL A 154 -10.58 40.32 27.71
C VAL A 154 -10.65 41.59 26.85
N ILE A 155 -10.83 41.46 25.53
CA ILE A 155 -10.98 42.62 24.64
C ILE A 155 -12.24 43.41 25.01
N GLY A 156 -13.36 42.74 25.25
CA GLY A 156 -14.61 43.40 25.68
C GLY A 156 -14.46 44.15 26.99
N LEU A 157 -13.75 43.57 27.96
CA LEU A 157 -13.39 44.22 29.22
C LEU A 157 -12.53 45.47 28.98
N LEU A 158 -11.48 45.37 28.18
CA LEU A 158 -10.61 46.52 27.89
C LEU A 158 -11.36 47.68 27.22
N ILE A 159 -12.34 47.40 26.36
CA ILE A 159 -13.18 48.43 25.72
C ILE A 159 -14.11 49.12 26.74
N GLN A 160 -14.65 48.37 27.71
CA GLN A 160 -15.59 48.94 28.68
C GLN A 160 -14.92 49.85 29.72
N TYR A 161 -13.63 49.62 30.00
CA TYR A 161 -12.85 50.36 31.00
C TYR A 161 -11.84 51.36 30.38
N SER A 162 -11.87 51.54 29.05
CA SER A 162 -11.15 52.60 28.32
C SER A 162 -12.06 53.80 28.07
#